data_AF-A0A023D7N0-F1
#
_entry.id   AF-A0A023D7N0-F1
#
_cell.length_a   1.000
_cell.length_b   1.000
_cell.length_c   1.000
_cell.angle_alpha   90.00
_cell.angle_beta   90.00
_cell.angle_gamma   90.00
#
_symmetry.space_group_name_H-M   'P 1'
#
loop_
_entity.id
_entity.type
_entity.pdbx_description
1 polymer ?
#
loop_
_entity_poly.entity_id
_entity_poly.type
_entity_poly.pdbx_seq_one_letter_code
_entity_poly.pdbx_strand_id
1 'polypeptide(L)'
;MNIPNSNMRLLSFVQRIERLNDEKKEIQDQIKSVKAEAKSAGFDPKVIAQMIKERDMTDAARQEWNALCEMYRAALGMLDGTPLGDAARKRMEGRDHEDDERDPDTPDMFDEADASEPAQPQRTLPDEARRMGADAFHAGRRVTDNPFGASDPARAAWDEGFCAESGSDGMDIPPAWRRSPPKKEKAEDAGG
;
A
#
# COMPACT_ATOMS: atom_id res chain seq x y z
N MET A 1 28.61 48.37 11.92
CA MET A 1 30.03 48.09 11.58
C MET A 1 30.20 48.24 10.08
N ASN A 2 30.90 49.27 9.63
CA ASN A 2 31.28 49.40 8.22
C ASN A 2 32.52 48.51 8.02
N ILE A 3 32.41 47.44 7.23
CA ILE A 3 33.54 46.54 6.95
C ILE A 3 34.29 47.15 5.75
N PRO A 4 35.43 47.84 5.95
CA PRO A 4 36.22 48.32 4.81
C PRO A 4 36.67 47.13 3.95
N ASN A 5 36.64 47.31 2.63
CA ASN A 5 36.89 46.27 1.61
C ASN A 5 35.82 45.15 1.51
N SER A 6 34.60 45.37 2.02
CA SER A 6 33.47 44.43 1.88
C SER A 6 33.23 43.97 0.44
N ASN A 7 33.28 44.89 -0.52
CA ASN A 7 33.06 44.57 -1.94
C ASN A 7 34.14 43.66 -2.52
N MET A 8 35.42 43.85 -2.17
CA MET A 8 36.50 42.98 -2.63
C MET A 8 36.38 41.56 -2.04
N ARG A 9 35.96 41.46 -0.78
CA ARG A 9 35.71 40.15 -0.14
C ARG A 9 34.51 39.44 -0.75
N LEU A 10 33.45 40.18 -1.06
CA LEU A 10 32.28 39.61 -1.75
C LEU A 10 32.68 39.06 -3.13
N LEU A 11 33.40 39.85 -3.92
CA LEU A 11 33.89 39.41 -5.24
C LEU A 11 34.77 38.16 -5.15
N SER A 12 35.66 38.07 -4.16
CA SER A 12 36.51 36.87 -4.00
C SER A 12 35.72 35.63 -3.59
N PHE A 13 34.66 35.78 -2.78
CA PHE A 13 33.75 34.67 -2.48
C PHE A 13 32.97 34.24 -3.72
N VAL A 14 32.43 35.17 -4.50
CA VAL A 14 31.68 34.87 -5.74
C VAL A 14 32.56 34.12 -6.73
N GLN A 15 33.73 34.65 -7.09
CA GLN A 15 34.63 34.03 -8.06
C GLN A 15 35.05 32.61 -7.64
N ARG A 16 35.29 32.41 -6.33
CA ARG A 16 35.67 31.08 -5.81
C ARG A 16 34.51 30.09 -5.86
N ILE A 17 33.28 30.55 -5.61
CA ILE A 17 32.08 29.72 -5.74
C ILE A 17 31.78 29.38 -7.21
N GLU A 18 31.92 30.34 -8.13
CA GLU A 18 31.77 30.12 -9.57
C GLU A 18 32.73 29.05 -10.08
N ARG A 19 34.02 29.16 -9.72
CA ARG A 19 35.01 28.13 -10.05
C ARG A 19 34.64 26.76 -9.49
N LEU A 20 34.20 26.68 -8.22
CA LEU A 20 33.77 25.42 -7.61
C LEU A 20 32.51 24.85 -8.28
N ASN A 21 31.61 25.69 -8.78
CA ASN A 21 30.44 25.26 -9.53
C ASN A 21 30.81 24.71 -10.91
N ASP A 22 31.77 25.34 -11.59
CA ASP A 22 32.30 24.84 -12.86
C ASP A 22 33.00 23.49 -12.67
N GLU A 23 33.87 23.36 -11.66
CA GLU A 23 34.52 22.10 -11.29
C GLU A 23 33.49 21.01 -10.94
N LYS A 24 32.44 21.35 -10.19
CA LYS A 24 31.34 20.43 -9.87
C LYS A 24 30.62 19.95 -11.13
N LYS A 25 30.38 20.85 -12.09
CA LYS A 25 29.72 20.50 -13.36
C LYS A 25 30.58 19.54 -14.18
N GLU A 26 31.87 19.81 -14.28
CA GLU A 26 32.83 18.94 -14.96
C GLU A 26 32.85 17.54 -14.33
N ILE A 27 32.94 17.44 -13.00
CA ILE A 27 32.89 16.17 -12.27
C ILE A 27 31.55 15.46 -12.51
N GLN A 28 30.43 16.18 -12.51
CA GLN A 28 29.13 15.59 -12.80
C GLN A 28 29.06 15.00 -14.21
N ASP A 29 29.64 15.67 -15.20
CA ASP A 29 29.67 15.18 -16.58
C ASP A 29 30.60 13.97 -16.73
N GLN A 30 31.73 13.93 -16.02
CA GLN A 30 32.57 12.74 -15.91
C GLN A 30 31.80 11.55 -15.30
N ILE A 31 31.06 11.76 -14.20
CA ILE A 31 30.24 10.72 -13.57
C ILE A 31 29.17 10.20 -14.54
N LYS A 32 28.54 11.08 -15.34
CA LYS A 32 27.57 10.67 -16.37
C LYS A 32 28.22 9.83 -17.46
N SER A 33 29.42 10.21 -17.91
CA SER A 33 30.19 9.44 -18.89
C SER A 33 30.47 8.03 -18.40
N VAL A 34 30.96 7.87 -17.17
CA VAL A 34 31.22 6.55 -16.55
C VAL A 34 29.94 5.72 -16.43
N LYS A 35 28.82 6.34 -16.05
CA LYS A 35 27.52 5.64 -16.00
C LYS A 35 27.05 5.20 -17.38
N ALA A 36 27.31 6.00 -18.43
CA ALA A 36 26.97 5.65 -19.80
C ALA A 36 27.85 4.51 -20.33
N GLU A 37 29.14 4.51 -20.00
CA GLU A 37 30.06 3.41 -20.28
C GLU A 37 29.60 2.11 -19.60
N ALA A 38 29.27 2.18 -18.30
CA ALA A 38 28.73 1.04 -17.56
C ALA A 38 27.43 0.50 -18.20
N LYS A 39 26.58 1.40 -18.72
CA LYS A 39 25.37 1.01 -19.46
C LYS A 39 25.71 0.27 -20.76
N SER A 40 26.70 0.74 -21.52
CA SER A 40 27.15 0.04 -22.73
C SER A 40 27.80 -1.32 -22.44
N ALA A 41 28.40 -1.48 -21.26
CA ALA A 41 28.92 -2.75 -20.77
C ALA A 41 27.81 -3.70 -20.25
N GLY A 42 26.54 -3.28 -20.21
CA GLY A 42 25.40 -4.10 -19.80
C GLY A 42 24.97 -3.96 -18.34
N PHE A 43 25.56 -3.03 -17.57
CA PHE A 43 25.13 -2.75 -16.20
C PHE A 43 23.99 -1.71 -16.15
N ASP A 44 23.11 -1.80 -15.15
CA ASP A 44 22.09 -0.76 -14.91
C ASP A 44 22.66 0.41 -14.08
N PRO A 45 22.69 1.65 -14.62
CA PRO A 45 23.14 2.83 -13.88
C PRO A 45 22.38 3.11 -12.59
N LYS A 46 21.10 2.70 -12.47
CA LYS A 46 20.29 2.87 -11.26
C LYS A 46 20.80 1.97 -10.13
N VAL A 47 21.09 0.72 -10.45
CA VAL A 47 21.63 -0.25 -9.49
C VAL A 47 23.01 0.20 -9.01
N ILE A 48 23.88 0.66 -9.92
CA ILE A 48 25.19 1.22 -9.55
C ILE A 48 25.05 2.41 -8.60
N ALA A 49 24.12 3.33 -8.85
CA ALA A 49 23.89 4.48 -7.98
C ALA A 49 23.44 4.04 -6.57
N GLN A 50 22.60 3.01 -6.48
CA GLN A 50 22.18 2.44 -5.21
C GLN A 50 23.36 1.77 -4.47
N MET A 51 24.21 1.02 -5.19
CA MET A 51 25.41 0.41 -4.61
C MET A 51 26.40 1.45 -4.07
N ILE A 52 26.59 2.59 -4.77
CA ILE A 52 27.44 3.68 -4.27
C ILE A 52 26.89 4.21 -2.94
N LYS A 53 25.57 4.42 -2.85
CA LYS A 53 24.92 4.89 -1.62
C LYS A 53 25.07 3.90 -0.46
N GLU A 54 24.90 2.61 -0.73
CA GLU A 54 25.07 1.57 0.28
C GLU A 54 26.52 1.45 0.76
N ARG A 55 27.49 1.70 -0.13
CA ARG A 55 28.93 1.68 0.20
C ARG A 55 29.38 2.92 0.96
N ASP A 56 28.68 4.04 0.82
CA ASP A 56 28.92 5.26 1.58
C ASP A 56 28.46 5.12 3.05
N MET A 57 27.47 4.27 3.30
CA MET A 57 27.01 3.95 4.65
C MET A 57 28.01 3.04 5.38
N THR A 58 28.10 3.21 6.71
CA THR A 58 28.84 2.29 7.59
C THR A 58 28.20 0.91 7.58
N ASP A 59 28.98 -0.14 7.84
CA ASP A 59 28.45 -1.51 7.79
C ASP A 59 27.31 -1.75 8.79
N ALA A 60 27.39 -1.16 9.99
CA ALA A 60 26.30 -1.20 10.98
C ALA A 60 25.02 -0.52 10.45
N ALA A 61 25.14 0.70 9.89
CA ALA A 61 23.99 1.41 9.34
C ALA A 61 23.38 0.67 8.14
N ARG A 62 24.21 0.00 7.31
CA ARG A 62 23.74 -0.82 6.19
C ARG A 62 22.94 -2.03 6.67
N GLN A 63 23.41 -2.71 7.73
CA GLN A 63 22.71 -3.85 8.32
C GLN A 63 21.35 -3.46 8.91
N GLU A 64 21.31 -2.39 9.71
CA GLU A 64 20.07 -1.86 10.28
C GLU A 64 19.07 -1.45 9.18
N TRP A 65 19.54 -0.71 8.18
CA TRP A 65 18.72 -0.31 7.03
C TRP A 65 18.16 -1.50 6.26
N ASN A 66 18.98 -2.52 6.01
CA ASN A 66 18.56 -3.73 5.31
C ASN A 66 17.53 -4.52 6.12
N ALA A 67 17.72 -4.67 7.42
CA ALA A 67 16.76 -5.33 8.31
C ALA A 67 15.41 -4.62 8.34
N LEU A 68 15.40 -3.29 8.39
CA LEU A 68 14.17 -2.49 8.31
C LEU A 68 13.49 -2.64 6.94
N CYS A 69 14.25 -2.58 5.85
CA CYS A 69 13.72 -2.78 4.51
C CYS A 69 13.09 -4.17 4.35
N GLU A 70 13.72 -5.21 4.92
CA GLU A 70 13.21 -6.58 4.90
C GLU A 70 11.90 -6.72 5.69
N MET A 71 11.82 -6.15 6.89
CA MET A 71 10.60 -6.14 7.69
C MET A 71 9.43 -5.48 6.94
N TYR A 72 9.68 -4.33 6.30
CA TYR A 72 8.64 -3.64 5.53
C TYR A 72 8.25 -4.40 4.25
N ARG A 73 9.20 -5.02 3.56
CA ARG A 73 8.90 -5.88 2.41
C ARG A 73 8.04 -7.07 2.82
N ALA A 74 8.34 -7.69 3.96
CA ALA A 74 7.53 -8.78 4.52
C ALA A 74 6.10 -8.33 4.83
N ALA A 75 5.93 -7.16 5.46
CA ALA A 75 4.61 -6.60 5.75
C ALA A 75 3.80 -6.28 4.48
N LEU A 76 4.47 -5.93 3.39
CA LEU A 76 3.86 -5.67 2.08
C LEU A 76 3.72 -6.94 1.21
N GLY A 77 4.13 -8.11 1.69
CA GLY A 77 4.10 -9.37 0.93
C GLY A 77 5.12 -9.44 -0.22
N MET A 78 6.13 -8.57 -0.25
CA MET A 78 7.17 -8.46 -1.28
C MET A 78 8.42 -9.30 -0.94
N LEU A 79 8.24 -10.49 -0.35
CA LEU A 79 9.33 -11.37 0.13
C LEU A 79 9.81 -12.35 -0.96
N ASP A 80 9.57 -12.03 -2.21
CA ASP A 80 10.03 -12.74 -3.38
C ASP A 80 11.50 -12.39 -3.69
N GLY A 81 12.39 -13.39 -3.63
CA GLY A 81 13.81 -13.26 -3.97
C GLY A 81 14.76 -12.82 -2.84
N THR A 82 14.31 -12.78 -1.58
CA THR A 82 15.21 -12.60 -0.43
C THR A 82 15.61 -13.95 0.19
N PRO A 83 16.81 -14.08 0.81
CA PRO A 83 17.22 -15.32 1.48
C PRO A 83 16.22 -15.82 2.54
N LEU A 84 15.53 -14.90 3.24
CA LEU A 84 14.49 -15.25 4.20
C LEU A 84 13.20 -15.71 3.51
N GLY A 85 12.82 -15.09 2.39
CA GLY A 85 11.67 -15.51 1.59
C GLY A 85 11.87 -16.85 0.91
N ASP A 86 13.07 -17.10 0.40
CA ASP A 86 13.48 -18.40 -0.13
C ASP A 86 13.50 -19.47 0.98
N ALA A 87 14.01 -19.14 2.18
CA ALA A 87 13.99 -20.06 3.31
C ALA A 87 12.57 -20.34 3.83
N ALA A 88 11.69 -19.33 3.84
CA ALA A 88 10.28 -19.48 4.21
C ALA A 88 9.52 -20.35 3.19
N ARG A 89 9.72 -20.11 1.89
CA ARG A 89 9.19 -20.96 0.82
C ARG A 89 9.71 -22.39 0.91
N LYS A 90 11.03 -22.58 1.06
CA LYS A 90 11.63 -23.91 1.21
C LYS A 90 11.08 -24.68 2.42
N ARG A 91 10.71 -23.98 3.51
CA ARG A 91 10.01 -24.58 4.67
C ARG A 91 8.55 -24.92 4.41
N MET A 92 7.89 -24.23 3.49
CA MET A 92 6.49 -24.46 3.12
C MET A 92 6.39 -25.51 1.99
N GLU A 93 7.27 -25.47 1.00
CA GLU A 93 7.43 -26.45 -0.10
C GLU A 93 8.00 -27.79 0.40
N GLY A 94 8.78 -27.79 1.49
CA GLY A 94 9.19 -29.03 2.18
C GLY A 94 8.07 -29.74 2.96
N ARG A 95 6.80 -29.35 2.73
CA ARG A 95 5.62 -29.93 3.36
C ARG A 95 4.64 -30.54 2.35
N ASP A 96 5.14 -30.91 1.18
CA ASP A 96 4.40 -31.74 0.23
C ASP A 96 4.71 -33.23 0.49
N HIS A 97 3.82 -33.86 1.27
CA HIS A 97 3.48 -35.29 1.37
C HIS A 97 4.50 -36.36 1.83
N GLU A 98 4.19 -36.94 3.00
CA GLU A 98 4.39 -38.31 3.55
C GLU A 98 4.49 -38.10 5.08
N ASP A 99 3.41 -38.21 5.87
CA ASP A 99 2.89 -39.47 6.38
C ASP A 99 1.35 -39.41 6.59
N ASP A 100 0.60 -40.03 5.69
CA ASP A 100 -0.73 -40.58 5.96
C ASP A 100 -0.60 -42.08 6.30
N GLU A 101 0.32 -42.40 7.20
CA GLU A 101 0.39 -43.72 7.85
C GLU A 101 -0.29 -43.63 9.22
N ARG A 102 -1.62 -43.42 9.22
CA ARG A 102 -2.41 -43.63 10.43
C ARG A 102 -2.54 -45.14 10.64
N ASP A 103 -1.74 -45.70 11.54
CA ASP A 103 -1.82 -47.10 11.96
C ASP A 103 -3.26 -47.39 12.47
N PRO A 104 -4.02 -48.29 11.82
CA PRO A 104 -5.43 -48.53 12.10
C PRO A 104 -5.71 -49.08 13.50
N ASP A 105 -4.69 -49.58 14.21
CA ASP A 105 -4.80 -50.10 15.57
C ASP A 105 -4.30 -49.12 16.65
N THR A 106 -3.95 -47.88 16.28
CA THR A 106 -3.63 -46.84 17.28
C THR A 106 -4.91 -46.51 18.05
N PRO A 107 -5.00 -46.81 19.36
CA PRO A 107 -6.18 -46.47 20.13
C PRO A 107 -6.29 -44.95 20.20
N ASP A 108 -7.40 -44.41 19.73
CA ASP A 108 -7.68 -42.97 19.72
C ASP A 108 -7.89 -42.50 21.17
N MET A 109 -6.80 -42.15 21.84
CA MET A 109 -6.76 -41.72 23.26
C MET A 109 -7.42 -40.34 23.47
N PHE A 110 -8.09 -39.79 22.47
CA PHE A 110 -8.84 -38.54 22.52
C PHE A 110 -10.34 -38.73 22.21
N ASP A 111 -10.86 -39.95 22.33
CA ASP A 111 -12.31 -40.20 22.30
C ASP A 111 -12.94 -39.94 23.68
N GLU A 112 -12.90 -38.67 24.12
CA GLU A 112 -13.79 -38.18 25.17
C GLU A 112 -14.58 -36.99 24.61
N ALA A 113 -15.85 -37.29 24.35
CA ALA A 113 -16.85 -36.41 23.79
C ALA A 113 -17.08 -35.16 24.64
N ASP A 114 -16.57 -34.03 24.17
CA ASP A 114 -17.30 -32.76 24.12
C ASP A 114 -16.76 -31.91 22.96
N ALA A 115 -16.95 -32.41 21.73
CA ALA A 115 -16.75 -31.64 20.52
C ALA A 115 -17.96 -30.72 20.29
N SER A 116 -18.16 -29.73 21.17
CA SER A 116 -18.75 -28.47 20.69
C SER A 116 -17.63 -27.66 20.05
N GLU A 117 -17.28 -28.01 18.81
CA GLU A 117 -16.66 -27.05 17.90
C GLU A 117 -17.49 -25.77 17.99
N PRO A 118 -16.91 -24.57 18.26
CA PRO A 118 -17.69 -23.35 18.15
C PRO A 118 -18.17 -23.30 16.71
N ALA A 119 -19.47 -23.50 16.50
CA ALA A 119 -20.11 -23.50 15.20
C ALA A 119 -19.59 -22.28 14.45
N GLN A 120 -18.80 -22.52 13.39
CA GLN A 120 -18.44 -21.43 12.49
C GLN A 120 -19.77 -20.79 12.08
N PRO A 121 -19.95 -19.47 12.23
CA PRO A 121 -21.21 -18.84 11.92
C PRO A 121 -21.56 -19.23 10.48
N GLN A 122 -22.74 -19.84 10.33
CA GLN A 122 -23.23 -20.31 9.04
C GLN A 122 -23.01 -19.19 8.02
N ARG A 123 -22.22 -19.46 6.99
CA ARG A 123 -22.00 -18.50 5.90
C ARG A 123 -23.37 -18.16 5.33
N THR A 124 -23.87 -16.96 5.64
CA THR A 124 -25.17 -16.49 5.16
C THR A 124 -25.11 -16.48 3.64
N LEU A 125 -26.08 -17.13 3.00
CA LEU A 125 -26.12 -17.11 1.54
C LEU A 125 -26.33 -15.67 1.07
N PRO A 126 -25.72 -15.24 -0.05
CA PRO A 126 -25.86 -13.87 -0.55
C PRO A 126 -27.31 -13.40 -0.69
N ASP A 127 -28.23 -14.29 -1.07
CA ASP A 127 -29.65 -13.96 -1.22
C ASP A 127 -30.35 -13.73 0.13
N GLU A 128 -29.93 -14.45 1.17
CA GLU A 128 -30.43 -14.25 2.53
C GLU A 128 -29.94 -12.92 3.10
N ALA A 129 -28.67 -12.59 2.88
CA ALA A 129 -28.09 -11.32 3.28
C ALA A 129 -28.83 -10.14 2.61
N ARG A 130 -29.18 -10.25 1.33
CA ARG A 130 -29.99 -9.25 0.62
C ARG A 130 -31.38 -9.08 1.23
N ARG A 131 -32.06 -10.18 1.58
CA ARG A 131 -33.36 -10.12 2.24
C ARG A 131 -33.26 -9.46 3.62
N MET A 132 -32.22 -9.77 4.39
CA MET A 132 -31.95 -9.14 5.68
C MET A 132 -31.71 -7.62 5.56
N GLY A 133 -31.12 -7.16 4.45
CA GLY A 133 -30.94 -5.73 4.15
C GLY A 133 -32.27 -5.01 3.94
N ALA A 134 -33.14 -5.58 3.11
CA ALA A 134 -34.49 -5.07 2.87
C ALA A 134 -35.32 -5.02 4.16
N ASP A 135 -35.29 -6.10 4.96
CA ASP A 135 -35.99 -6.16 6.24
C ASP A 135 -35.46 -5.12 7.24
N ALA A 136 -34.15 -4.85 7.24
CA ALA A 136 -33.54 -3.83 8.10
C ALA A 136 -33.98 -2.41 7.75
N PHE A 137 -34.21 -2.11 6.46
CA PHE A 137 -34.78 -0.84 6.03
C PHE A 137 -36.23 -0.68 6.53
N HIS A 138 -37.07 -1.70 6.35
CA HIS A 138 -38.46 -1.66 6.85
C HIS A 138 -38.52 -1.56 8.39
N ALA A 139 -37.51 -2.09 9.09
CA ALA A 139 -37.35 -1.96 10.53
C ALA A 139 -36.81 -0.58 10.98
N GLY A 140 -36.53 0.35 10.06
CA GLY A 140 -36.05 1.70 10.35
C GLY A 140 -34.61 1.78 10.86
N ARG A 141 -33.80 0.73 10.65
CA ARG A 141 -32.37 0.73 10.98
C ARG A 141 -31.58 1.55 9.96
N ARG A 142 -30.36 1.95 10.31
CA ARG A 142 -29.46 2.65 9.39
C ARG A 142 -28.60 1.65 8.63
N VAL A 143 -28.15 2.02 7.42
CA VAL A 143 -27.19 1.20 6.66
C VAL A 143 -25.86 0.99 7.41
N THR A 144 -25.53 1.87 8.36
CA THR A 144 -24.38 1.74 9.26
C THR A 144 -24.50 0.59 10.26
N ASP A 145 -25.71 0.08 10.48
CA ASP A 145 -26.01 -0.99 11.44
C ASP A 145 -25.92 -2.39 10.77
N ASN A 146 -25.15 -2.50 9.68
CA ASN A 146 -24.93 -3.75 8.97
C ASN A 146 -24.28 -4.79 9.91
N PRO A 147 -24.90 -5.99 10.09
CA PRO A 147 -24.38 -7.02 10.98
C PRO A 147 -23.12 -7.73 10.46
N PHE A 148 -22.78 -7.57 9.17
CA PHE A 148 -21.62 -8.21 8.55
C PHE A 148 -20.38 -7.30 8.58
N GLY A 149 -19.23 -7.87 8.95
CA GLY A 149 -17.96 -7.14 9.02
C GLY A 149 -17.44 -6.70 7.65
N ALA A 150 -16.54 -5.71 7.62
CA ALA A 150 -16.02 -5.10 6.38
C ALA A 150 -15.39 -6.09 5.39
N SER A 151 -14.86 -7.21 5.88
CA SER A 151 -14.22 -8.26 5.09
C SER A 151 -15.15 -9.41 4.71
N ASP A 152 -16.41 -9.39 5.14
CA ASP A 152 -17.38 -10.46 4.90
C ASP A 152 -18.09 -10.26 3.55
N PRO A 153 -18.06 -11.24 2.63
CA PRO A 153 -18.76 -11.15 1.34
C PRO A 153 -20.27 -10.89 1.46
N ALA A 154 -20.92 -11.31 2.54
CA ALA A 154 -22.35 -11.10 2.77
C ALA A 154 -22.69 -9.63 3.04
N ARG A 155 -21.70 -8.80 3.42
CA ARG A 155 -21.88 -7.37 3.66
C ARG A 155 -22.39 -6.62 2.43
N ALA A 156 -21.81 -6.92 1.26
CA ALA A 156 -22.18 -6.27 0.00
C ALA A 156 -23.62 -6.61 -0.42
N ALA A 157 -24.03 -7.87 -0.24
CA ALA A 157 -25.39 -8.31 -0.57
C ALA A 157 -26.43 -7.71 0.38
N TRP A 158 -26.10 -7.52 1.67
CA TRP A 158 -26.97 -6.82 2.61
C TRP A 158 -27.13 -5.33 2.28
N ASP A 159 -26.02 -4.65 1.96
CA ASP A 159 -26.05 -3.24 1.54
C ASP A 159 -26.91 -3.07 0.26
N GLU A 160 -26.80 -4.00 -0.70
CA GLU A 160 -27.62 -4.03 -1.93
C GLU A 160 -29.12 -4.10 -1.62
N GLY A 161 -29.54 -4.99 -0.71
CA GLY A 161 -30.94 -5.13 -0.33
C GLY A 161 -31.50 -3.91 0.41
N PHE A 162 -30.69 -3.29 1.27
CA PHE A 162 -31.06 -2.08 1.98
C PHE A 162 -31.21 -0.87 1.03
N CYS A 163 -30.30 -0.74 0.06
CA CYS A 163 -30.32 0.31 -0.95
C CYS A 163 -31.49 0.16 -1.94
N ALA A 164 -31.82 -1.08 -2.33
CA ALA A 164 -32.93 -1.37 -3.24
C ALA A 164 -34.29 -0.86 -2.70
N GLU A 165 -34.55 -1.03 -1.40
CA GLU A 165 -35.81 -0.59 -0.76
C GLU A 165 -35.80 0.90 -0.38
N SER A 166 -34.64 1.44 -0.01
CA SER A 166 -34.53 2.86 0.34
C SER A 166 -34.59 3.81 -0.87
N GLY A 167 -34.44 3.29 -2.09
CA GLY A 167 -34.38 4.09 -3.32
C GLY A 167 -33.14 5.00 -3.38
N SER A 168 -32.16 4.72 -2.53
CA SER A 168 -30.93 5.45 -2.33
C SER A 168 -29.76 4.52 -2.66
N ASP A 169 -28.74 5.03 -3.35
CA ASP A 169 -27.51 4.28 -3.66
C ASP A 169 -26.59 4.13 -2.41
N GLY A 170 -27.10 4.41 -1.20
CA GLY A 170 -26.31 4.39 0.05
C GLY A 170 -25.22 5.49 0.13
N MET A 171 -25.03 6.26 -0.94
CA MET A 171 -24.03 7.33 -1.12
C MET A 171 -24.68 8.71 -1.27
N ASP A 172 -25.91 8.89 -0.76
CA ASP A 172 -26.59 10.17 -0.82
C ASP A 172 -25.88 11.23 0.02
N ILE A 173 -25.42 12.28 -0.68
CA ILE A 173 -24.79 13.42 -0.04
C ILE A 173 -25.84 14.10 0.86
N PRO A 174 -25.58 14.26 2.18
CA PRO A 174 -26.49 14.93 3.09
C PRO A 174 -26.92 16.30 2.55
N PRO A 175 -28.16 16.76 2.80
CA PRO A 175 -28.67 18.03 2.27
C PRO A 175 -27.74 19.23 2.51
N ALA A 176 -27.03 19.24 3.65
CA ALA A 176 -26.07 20.28 4.01
C ALA A 176 -24.85 20.36 3.07
N TRP A 177 -24.53 19.29 2.35
CA TRP A 177 -23.35 19.17 1.48
C TRP A 177 -23.72 19.03 0.00
N ARG A 178 -25.01 19.04 -0.35
CA ARG A 178 -25.45 19.10 -1.76
C ARG A 178 -25.12 20.47 -2.34
N ARG A 179 -24.43 20.49 -3.49
CA ARG A 179 -24.14 21.72 -4.23
C ARG A 179 -25.43 22.29 -4.84
N SER A 180 -25.68 23.59 -4.63
CA SER A 180 -26.78 24.29 -5.32
C SER A 180 -26.51 24.42 -6.82
N PRO A 181 -27.51 24.24 -7.69
CA PRO A 181 -27.32 24.40 -9.13
C PRO A 181 -27.01 25.86 -9.50
N PRO A 182 -26.19 26.12 -10.54
CA PRO A 182 -25.86 27.48 -10.95
C PRO A 182 -27.09 28.21 -11.51
N LYS A 183 -27.23 29.49 -11.14
CA LYS A 183 -28.32 30.37 -11.58
C LYS A 183 -28.18 30.64 -13.08
N LYS A 184 -29.14 30.20 -13.90
CA LYS A 184 -29.17 30.54 -15.34
C LYS A 184 -29.33 32.06 -15.48
N GLU A 185 -28.33 32.71 -16.07
CA GLU A 185 -28.45 34.09 -16.56
C GLU A 185 -29.48 34.14 -17.69
N LYS A 186 -30.42 35.07 -17.60
CA LYS A 186 -31.40 35.33 -18.66
C LYS A 186 -30.63 35.90 -19.85
N ALA A 187 -30.67 35.20 -20.97
CA ALA A 187 -30.29 35.77 -22.26
C ALA A 187 -31.24 36.93 -22.57
N GLU A 188 -30.68 38.13 -22.70
CA GLU A 188 -31.37 39.30 -23.25
C GLU A 188 -31.58 39.07 -24.76
N ASP A 189 -32.85 39.00 -25.14
CA ASP A 189 -33.32 38.98 -26.51
C ASP A 189 -33.16 40.39 -27.09
N ALA A 190 -32.20 40.55 -27.99
CA ALA A 190 -32.06 41.74 -28.83
C ALA A 190 -33.01 41.59 -30.03
N GLY A 191 -34.16 42.24 -29.94
CA GLY A 191 -35.08 42.41 -31.06
C GLY A 191 -35.98 43.64 -30.88
N GLY A 192 -35.72 44.71 -31.65
CA GLY A 192 -36.57 45.90 -31.75
C GLY A 192 -35.81 47.20 -31.87
#